data_AF-A0A6P6NEG2-F1
#
_entry.id   AF-A0A6P6NEG2-F1
#
_cell.length_a   1.000
_cell.length_b   1.000
_cell.length_c   1.000
_cell.angle_alpha   90.00
_cell.angle_beta   90.00
_cell.angle_gamma   90.00
#
_symmetry.space_group_name_H-M   'P 1'
#
loop_
_entity.id
_entity.type
_entity.pdbx_description
1 polymer ?
#
loop_
_entity_poly.entity_id
_entity_poly.type
_entity_poly.pdbx_seq_one_letter_code
_entity_poly.pdbx_strand_id
1 'polypeptide(L)'
;MTGYVVASLLEMASLSRDPVITNGSVLLEACCWKLETLTRLALLAYTFSLAGGNQHSRSAFNCLEEHLPFLKATSSTGLRRSSGDTLAVEISSYVLLAVLSVQPLTTTDLSYANRIVNWLVPQQTPYGGFSLHPAWRASSAVTLQSSVAGEVYNFDVNRDNRLLYQEKRLKNIPGRYSVQAKGSTCVSVQVACFYNVPTPIRVSSTLSVEVKVARDCRVRGSDLLLNITVTYNGAKPTTNMVIVDIKLLSGFTADTITGSYLGSPPDSFAPLVQRVDAGDDHVLVYLKGVAKGVPMTYRLQLKQSLAVQDLKPAVVEVYDYYKPSDSFETTYVPPCL
;
A
#
# COMPACT_ATOMS: atom_id res chain seq x y z
N MET A 1 -17.97 5.32 5.78
CA MET A 1 -17.57 6.18 6.91
C MET A 1 -18.24 5.76 8.20
N THR A 2 -19.58 5.67 8.27
CA THR A 2 -20.30 5.23 9.48
C THR A 2 -19.79 3.88 10.02
N GLY A 3 -19.59 2.88 9.16
CA GLY A 3 -19.04 1.58 9.58
C GLY A 3 -17.67 1.67 10.26
N TYR A 4 -16.77 2.54 9.78
CA TYR A 4 -15.47 2.77 10.40
C TYR A 4 -15.61 3.36 11.81
N VAL A 5 -16.45 4.39 11.95
CA VAL A 5 -16.67 5.05 13.24
C VAL A 5 -17.30 4.09 14.25
N VAL A 6 -18.32 3.33 13.84
CA VAL A 6 -18.99 2.35 14.71
C VAL A 6 -18.04 1.22 15.11
N ALA A 7 -17.23 0.68 14.19
CA ALA A 7 -16.20 -0.33 14.51
C ALA A 7 -15.23 0.19 15.58
N SER A 8 -14.65 1.37 15.38
CA SER A 8 -13.69 1.96 16.32
C SER A 8 -14.31 2.21 17.69
N LEU A 9 -15.57 2.65 17.77
CA LEU A 9 -16.27 2.83 19.04
C LEU A 9 -16.52 1.50 19.76
N LEU A 10 -16.84 0.43 19.02
CA LEU A 10 -17.04 -0.92 19.57
C LEU A 10 -15.73 -1.52 20.09
N GLU A 11 -14.61 -1.33 19.40
CA GLU A 11 -13.28 -1.81 19.82
C GLU A 11 -12.82 -1.21 21.16
N MET A 12 -13.25 0.03 21.47
CA MET A 12 -12.89 0.70 22.72
C MET A 12 -13.60 0.14 23.97
N ALA A 13 -14.43 -0.91 23.82
CA ALA A 13 -15.10 -1.73 24.84
C ALA A 13 -15.97 -1.03 25.91
N SER A 14 -15.84 0.29 26.08
CA SER A 14 -16.48 1.11 27.11
C SER A 14 -17.79 1.79 26.65
N LEU A 15 -18.11 1.71 25.35
CA LEU A 15 -19.22 2.46 24.73
C LEU A 15 -20.31 1.57 24.12
N SER A 16 -20.31 0.25 24.34
CA SER A 16 -21.21 -0.72 23.66
C SER A 16 -22.71 -0.44 23.81
N ARG A 17 -23.13 0.37 24.79
CA ARG A 17 -24.53 0.79 25.00
C ARG A 17 -24.81 2.26 24.68
N ASP A 18 -23.84 2.97 24.10
CA ASP A 18 -24.01 4.36 23.72
C ASP A 18 -25.08 4.48 22.60
N PRO A 19 -26.04 5.42 22.71
CA PRO A 19 -27.06 5.64 21.68
C PRO A 19 -26.47 5.89 20.28
N VAL A 20 -25.25 6.40 20.18
CA VAL A 20 -24.54 6.58 18.90
C VAL A 20 -24.25 5.24 18.23
N ILE A 21 -23.86 4.21 18.98
CA ILE A 21 -23.59 2.87 18.45
C ILE A 21 -24.90 2.18 18.05
N THR A 22 -25.95 2.32 18.86
CA THR A 22 -27.27 1.74 18.57
C THR A 22 -27.86 2.34 17.30
N ASN A 23 -27.88 3.67 17.19
CA ASN A 23 -28.38 4.36 15.99
C ASN A 23 -27.51 4.10 14.76
N GLY A 24 -26.19 4.02 14.94
CA GLY A 24 -25.25 3.66 13.89
C GLY A 24 -25.49 2.25 13.36
N SER A 25 -25.69 1.27 14.25
CA SER A 25 -25.95 -0.13 13.89
C SER A 25 -27.26 -0.28 13.11
N VAL A 26 -28.34 0.41 13.51
CA VAL A 26 -29.61 0.42 12.77
C VAL A 26 -29.43 0.97 11.35
N LEU A 27 -28.63 2.02 11.18
CA LEU A 27 -28.32 2.55 9.85
C LEU A 27 -27.52 1.55 9.00
N LEU A 28 -26.54 0.87 9.59
CA LEU A 28 -25.72 -0.13 8.89
C LEU A 28 -26.55 -1.33 8.48
N GLU A 29 -27.49 -1.78 9.32
CA GLU A 29 -28.45 -2.82 8.98
C GLU A 29 -29.25 -2.41 7.75
N ALA A 30 -29.86 -1.22 7.73
CA ALA A 30 -30.62 -0.68 6.60
C ALA A 30 -29.84 -0.64 5.25
N CYS A 31 -28.50 -0.58 5.30
CA CYS A 31 -27.65 -0.45 4.12
C CYS A 31 -27.14 -1.79 3.54
N CYS A 32 -27.29 -2.91 4.25
CA CYS A 32 -26.64 -4.19 3.90
C CYS A 32 -26.96 -4.67 2.46
N TRP A 33 -28.15 -4.36 1.96
CA TRP A 33 -28.64 -4.81 0.63
C TRP A 33 -28.39 -3.84 -0.52
N LYS A 34 -27.85 -2.64 -0.26
CA LYS A 34 -27.64 -1.58 -1.28
C LYS A 34 -26.16 -1.34 -1.61
N LEU A 35 -25.24 -2.17 -1.12
CA LEU A 35 -23.81 -1.85 -1.17
C LEU A 35 -23.12 -2.47 -2.39
N GLU A 36 -22.61 -1.59 -3.25
CA GLU A 36 -21.98 -1.93 -4.54
C GLU A 36 -20.52 -2.41 -4.45
N THR A 37 -19.86 -2.37 -3.27
CA THR A 37 -18.41 -2.65 -3.15
C THR A 37 -18.07 -3.63 -2.03
N LEU A 38 -17.24 -4.63 -2.35
CA LEU A 38 -16.84 -5.72 -1.47
C LEU A 38 -16.14 -5.24 -0.18
N THR A 39 -15.34 -4.19 -0.24
CA THR A 39 -14.67 -3.60 0.93
C THR A 39 -15.66 -3.09 1.98
N ARG A 40 -16.77 -2.48 1.54
CA ARG A 40 -17.81 -2.00 2.45
C ARG A 40 -18.53 -3.15 3.12
N LEU A 41 -18.77 -4.23 2.38
CA LEU A 41 -19.41 -5.43 2.91
C LEU A 41 -18.50 -6.15 3.91
N ALA A 42 -17.20 -6.23 3.66
CA ALA A 42 -16.21 -6.79 4.59
C ALA A 42 -16.13 -5.99 5.90
N LEU A 43 -16.06 -4.66 5.80
CA LEU A 43 -16.10 -3.77 6.97
C LEU A 43 -17.40 -3.94 7.76
N LEU A 44 -18.55 -4.09 7.07
CA LEU A 44 -19.83 -4.35 7.73
C LEU A 44 -19.84 -5.67 8.49
N ALA A 45 -19.37 -6.76 7.85
CA ALA A 45 -19.26 -8.06 8.50
C ALA A 45 -18.44 -7.96 9.79
N TYR A 46 -17.35 -7.20 9.77
CA TYR A 46 -16.55 -6.93 10.96
C TYR A 46 -17.33 -6.15 12.02
N THR A 47 -17.97 -5.03 11.67
CA THR A 47 -18.75 -4.22 12.61
C THR A 47 -19.87 -5.02 13.29
N PHE A 48 -20.60 -5.86 12.56
CA PHE A 48 -21.66 -6.68 13.13
C PHE A 48 -21.13 -7.80 14.01
N SER A 49 -19.96 -8.35 13.68
CA SER A 49 -19.31 -9.36 14.51
C SER A 49 -18.88 -8.76 15.86
N LEU A 50 -18.36 -7.53 15.87
CA LEU A 50 -18.05 -6.79 17.10
C LEU A 50 -19.30 -6.47 17.93
N ALA A 51 -20.42 -6.13 17.28
CA ALA A 51 -21.67 -5.81 17.95
C ALA A 51 -22.41 -7.04 18.53
N GLY A 52 -21.90 -8.26 18.32
CA GLY A 52 -22.56 -9.51 18.73
C GLY A 52 -23.76 -9.91 17.85
N GLY A 53 -23.95 -9.23 16.71
CA GLY A 53 -25.02 -9.47 15.74
C GLY A 53 -24.77 -10.70 14.87
N ASN A 54 -24.75 -11.88 15.47
CA ASN A 54 -24.32 -13.14 14.81
C ASN A 54 -25.10 -13.46 13.52
N GLN A 55 -26.38 -13.10 13.43
CA GLN A 55 -27.20 -13.36 12.23
C GLN A 55 -26.87 -12.42 11.07
N HIS A 56 -26.68 -11.12 11.35
CA HIS A 56 -26.32 -10.11 10.36
C HIS A 56 -24.90 -10.32 9.84
N SER A 57 -23.97 -10.66 10.75
CA SER A 57 -22.60 -11.05 10.41
C SER A 57 -22.56 -12.27 9.46
N ARG A 58 -23.27 -13.36 9.79
CA ARG A 58 -23.38 -14.55 8.93
C ARG A 58 -23.94 -14.25 7.54
N SER A 59 -24.94 -13.38 7.46
CA SER A 59 -25.55 -12.98 6.19
C SER A 59 -24.56 -12.19 5.32
N ALA A 60 -23.79 -11.29 5.93
CA ALA A 60 -22.73 -10.55 5.25
C ALA A 60 -21.60 -11.48 4.78
N PHE A 61 -21.20 -12.47 5.60
CA PHE A 61 -20.21 -13.48 5.21
C PHE A 61 -20.67 -14.32 4.02
N ASN A 62 -21.90 -14.83 4.03
CA ASN A 62 -22.43 -15.61 2.90
C ASN A 62 -22.36 -14.82 1.58
N CYS A 63 -22.67 -13.53 1.63
CA CYS A 63 -22.59 -12.63 0.48
C CYS A 63 -21.14 -12.39 0.02
N LEU A 64 -20.19 -12.26 0.95
CA LEU A 64 -18.75 -12.15 0.64
C LEU A 64 -18.19 -13.42 0.02
N GLU A 65 -18.55 -14.60 0.55
CA GLU A 65 -18.12 -15.89 0.03
C GLU A 65 -18.67 -16.19 -1.38
N GLU A 66 -19.82 -15.64 -1.73
CA GLU A 66 -20.35 -15.70 -3.10
C GLU A 66 -19.46 -14.95 -4.09
N HIS A 67 -18.94 -13.78 -3.70
CA HIS A 67 -18.19 -12.89 -4.57
C HIS A 67 -16.66 -13.04 -4.52
N LEU A 68 -16.12 -13.77 -3.54
CA LEU A 68 -14.68 -14.00 -3.35
C LEU A 68 -14.36 -15.50 -3.40
N PRO A 69 -14.21 -16.10 -4.60
CA PRO A 69 -14.01 -17.54 -4.75
C PRO A 69 -12.76 -18.10 -4.03
N PHE A 70 -11.75 -17.26 -3.77
CA PHE A 70 -10.55 -17.68 -3.02
C PHE A 70 -10.83 -17.92 -1.53
N LEU A 71 -11.89 -17.32 -0.95
CA LEU A 71 -12.36 -17.64 0.39
C LEU A 71 -12.99 -19.04 0.45
N LYS A 72 -13.64 -19.47 -0.64
CA LYS A 72 -14.21 -20.83 -0.80
C LYS A 72 -13.17 -21.88 -1.19
N ALA A 73 -12.03 -21.49 -1.76
CA ALA A 73 -11.04 -22.41 -2.30
C ALA A 73 -10.43 -23.28 -1.17
N THR A 74 -10.74 -24.58 -1.20
CA THR A 74 -10.20 -25.61 -0.30
C THR A 74 -8.76 -26.00 -0.60
N SER A 75 -8.19 -25.51 -1.70
CA SER A 75 -6.83 -25.81 -2.14
C SER A 75 -5.98 -24.54 -2.25
N SER A 76 -4.76 -24.62 -1.74
CA SER A 76 -3.72 -23.58 -1.78
C SER A 76 -3.32 -23.15 -3.20
N THR A 77 -3.78 -23.85 -4.23
CA THR A 77 -3.49 -23.61 -5.64
C THR A 77 -4.38 -22.56 -6.31
N GLY A 78 -5.56 -22.26 -5.75
CA GLY A 78 -6.47 -21.21 -6.26
C GLY A 78 -6.08 -19.78 -5.87
N LEU A 79 -5.21 -19.62 -4.87
CA LEU A 79 -4.78 -18.34 -4.27
C LEU A 79 -3.87 -17.48 -5.18
N ARG A 80 -3.52 -17.98 -6.37
CA ARG A 80 -2.39 -17.48 -7.17
C ARG A 80 -2.73 -16.33 -8.14
N ARG A 81 -3.99 -15.92 -8.28
CA ARG A 81 -4.39 -14.99 -9.36
C ARG A 81 -4.53 -13.51 -8.98
N SER A 82 -4.37 -13.11 -7.73
CA SER A 82 -4.53 -11.71 -7.32
C SER A 82 -3.47 -11.26 -6.30
N SER A 83 -2.20 -11.60 -6.53
CA SER A 83 -1.13 -11.05 -5.69
C SER A 83 -1.01 -9.55 -5.92
N GLY A 84 -1.07 -8.77 -4.84
CA GLY A 84 -0.67 -7.36 -4.82
C GLY A 84 -1.78 -6.32 -4.72
N ASP A 85 -3.08 -6.63 -4.84
CA ASP A 85 -4.11 -5.60 -4.65
C ASP A 85 -4.26 -5.23 -3.17
N THR A 86 -3.91 -4.00 -2.80
CA THR A 86 -4.05 -3.47 -1.43
C THR A 86 -5.48 -3.65 -0.91
N LEU A 87 -6.46 -3.54 -1.81
CA LEU A 87 -7.86 -3.75 -1.51
C LEU A 87 -8.17 -5.21 -1.11
N ALA A 88 -7.51 -6.19 -1.72
CA ALA A 88 -7.70 -7.60 -1.38
C ALA A 88 -7.13 -7.94 0.00
N VAL A 89 -5.99 -7.33 0.36
CA VAL A 89 -5.40 -7.43 1.71
C VAL A 89 -6.35 -6.82 2.74
N GLU A 90 -6.88 -5.63 2.46
CA GLU A 90 -7.85 -4.94 3.34
C GLU A 90 -9.12 -5.78 3.56
N ILE A 91 -9.76 -6.23 2.47
CA ILE A 91 -10.96 -7.08 2.52
C ILE A 91 -10.70 -8.35 3.33
N SER A 92 -9.62 -9.06 3.03
CA SER A 92 -9.29 -10.32 3.71
C SER A 92 -8.98 -10.11 5.20
N SER A 93 -8.37 -8.97 5.55
CA SER A 93 -8.09 -8.61 6.94
C SER A 93 -9.39 -8.33 7.71
N TYR A 94 -10.34 -7.59 7.13
CA TYR A 94 -11.65 -7.38 7.75
C TYR A 94 -12.43 -8.69 7.92
N VAL A 95 -12.39 -9.58 6.93
CA VAL A 95 -13.01 -10.91 7.03
C VAL A 95 -12.37 -11.72 8.16
N LEU A 96 -11.03 -11.74 8.26
CA LEU A 96 -10.33 -12.42 9.35
C LEU A 96 -10.72 -11.87 10.72
N LEU A 97 -10.72 -10.55 10.88
CA LEU A 97 -11.10 -9.89 12.12
C LEU A 97 -12.56 -10.20 12.48
N ALA A 98 -13.46 -10.18 11.50
CA ALA A 98 -14.86 -10.52 11.70
C ALA A 98 -15.02 -11.96 12.23
N VAL A 99 -14.33 -12.94 11.64
CA VAL A 99 -14.36 -14.34 12.07
C VAL A 99 -13.84 -14.50 13.50
N LEU A 100 -12.73 -13.83 13.82
CA LEU A 100 -12.10 -13.91 15.14
C LEU A 100 -12.86 -13.15 16.24
N SER A 101 -13.75 -12.25 15.88
CA SER A 101 -14.55 -11.45 16.82
C SER A 101 -15.82 -12.16 17.27
N VAL A 102 -16.26 -13.21 16.56
CA VAL A 102 -17.42 -14.02 16.95
C VAL A 102 -17.06 -14.91 18.15
N GLN A 103 -17.87 -14.85 19.20
CA GLN A 103 -17.71 -15.70 20.39
C GLN A 103 -18.95 -16.59 20.61
N PRO A 104 -18.78 -17.85 21.04
CA PRO A 104 -17.49 -18.56 21.23
C PRO A 104 -16.88 -19.00 19.89
N LEU A 105 -15.55 -18.98 19.81
CA LEU A 105 -14.82 -19.47 18.62
C LEU A 105 -14.91 -20.99 18.50
N THR A 106 -15.34 -21.47 17.33
CA THR A 106 -15.37 -22.90 17.01
C THR A 106 -14.11 -23.37 16.30
N THR A 107 -13.87 -24.68 16.26
CA THR A 107 -12.75 -25.27 15.49
C THR A 107 -12.89 -25.00 14.00
N THR A 108 -14.12 -24.89 13.48
CA THR A 108 -14.40 -24.50 12.10
C THR A 108 -13.98 -23.06 11.83
N ASP A 109 -14.30 -22.13 12.74
CA ASP A 109 -13.91 -20.72 12.61
C ASP A 109 -12.38 -20.56 12.62
N LEU A 110 -11.70 -21.25 13.54
CA LEU A 110 -10.23 -21.25 13.59
C LEU A 110 -9.60 -21.85 12.33
N SER A 111 -10.20 -22.92 11.79
CA SER A 111 -9.71 -23.53 10.53
C SER A 111 -9.87 -22.57 9.35
N TYR A 112 -10.96 -21.79 9.31
CA TYR A 112 -11.23 -20.81 8.28
C TYR A 112 -10.31 -19.58 8.41
N ALA A 113 -10.16 -19.05 9.63
CA ALA A 113 -9.22 -17.98 9.94
C ALA A 113 -7.78 -18.36 9.55
N ASN A 114 -7.35 -19.60 9.83
CA ASN A 114 -6.03 -20.08 9.46
C ASN A 114 -5.80 -20.09 7.94
N ARG A 115 -6.84 -20.36 7.13
CA ARG A 115 -6.75 -20.27 5.66
C ARG A 115 -6.46 -18.85 5.21
N ILE A 116 -7.16 -17.87 5.78
CA ILE A 116 -6.96 -16.45 5.47
C ILE A 116 -5.56 -15.98 5.90
N VAL A 117 -5.12 -16.37 7.10
CA VAL A 117 -3.76 -16.08 7.58
C VAL A 117 -2.71 -16.66 6.63
N ASN A 118 -2.91 -17.90 6.15
CA ASN A 118 -2.00 -18.53 5.19
C ASN A 118 -1.96 -17.81 3.84
N TRP A 119 -3.00 -17.07 3.46
CA TRP A 119 -2.99 -16.18 2.29
C TRP A 119 -2.36 -14.82 2.57
N LEU A 120 -2.64 -14.22 3.73
CA LEU A 120 -2.17 -12.88 4.12
C LEU A 120 -0.66 -12.84 4.37
N VAL A 121 -0.09 -13.82 5.10
CA VAL A 121 1.34 -13.78 5.46
C VAL A 121 2.24 -13.72 4.21
N PRO A 122 1.97 -14.48 3.12
CA PRO A 122 2.61 -14.27 1.82
C PRO A 122 2.47 -12.88 1.20
N GLN A 123 1.49 -12.05 1.58
CA GLN A 123 1.37 -10.69 1.04
C GLN A 123 2.20 -9.67 1.84
N GLN A 124 2.85 -10.07 2.93
CA GLN A 124 3.68 -9.17 3.72
C GLN A 124 5.01 -8.87 3.03
N THR A 125 5.46 -7.63 3.17
CA THR A 125 6.80 -7.19 2.77
C THR A 125 7.84 -7.65 3.80
N PRO A 126 9.13 -7.68 3.41
CA PRO A 126 10.24 -8.02 4.31
C PRO A 126 10.33 -7.18 5.59
N TYR A 127 9.71 -5.99 5.57
CA TYR A 127 9.73 -5.03 6.67
C TYR A 127 8.42 -5.04 7.49
N GLY A 128 7.58 -6.06 7.32
CA GLY A 128 6.37 -6.28 8.12
C GLY A 128 5.12 -5.51 7.66
N GLY A 129 5.23 -4.66 6.64
CA GLY A 129 4.08 -3.99 6.00
C GLY A 129 3.39 -4.87 4.96
N PHE A 130 2.32 -4.38 4.35
CA PHE A 130 1.70 -4.99 3.18
C PHE A 130 1.85 -4.05 1.99
N SER A 131 2.40 -4.57 0.88
CA SER A 131 2.54 -3.85 -0.38
C SER A 131 2.53 -4.86 -1.53
N LEU A 132 2.52 -4.38 -2.78
CA LEU A 132 2.27 -5.08 -4.06
C LEU A 132 3.13 -6.32 -4.38
N HIS A 133 3.99 -6.80 -3.49
CA HIS A 133 4.96 -7.85 -3.78
C HIS A 133 4.74 -9.11 -2.92
N PRO A 134 4.53 -10.29 -3.53
CA PRO A 134 4.31 -11.53 -2.80
C PRO A 134 5.62 -12.13 -2.23
N ALA A 135 5.58 -12.54 -0.97
CA ALA A 135 6.54 -13.36 -0.23
C ALA A 135 6.09 -14.84 -0.14
N TRP A 136 7.03 -15.78 -0.01
CA TRP A 136 6.78 -17.23 0.07
C TRP A 136 7.14 -17.80 1.44
N ARG A 137 6.36 -18.78 1.97
CA ARG A 137 6.59 -19.40 3.29
C ARG A 137 7.08 -20.86 3.24
N ALA A 138 7.81 -21.25 4.29
CA ALA A 138 8.03 -22.64 4.75
C ALA A 138 8.07 -22.68 6.31
N SER A 139 7.77 -23.82 6.95
CA SER A 139 7.57 -23.93 8.41
C SER A 139 8.51 -24.95 9.11
N SER A 140 9.18 -24.51 10.19
CA SER A 140 10.18 -25.13 11.12
C SER A 140 11.68 -24.82 10.83
N ALA A 141 12.64 -25.10 11.73
CA ALA A 141 14.00 -24.50 11.73
C ALA A 141 14.71 -24.54 10.37
N VAL A 142 15.04 -23.36 9.87
CA VAL A 142 15.12 -23.12 8.44
C VAL A 142 16.54 -23.31 7.95
N THR A 143 16.73 -24.35 7.15
CA THR A 143 17.93 -24.56 6.34
C THR A 143 17.57 -24.21 4.91
N LEU A 144 18.11 -23.10 4.39
CA LEU A 144 18.03 -22.80 2.96
C LEU A 144 19.18 -23.53 2.26
N GLN A 145 18.87 -24.46 1.35
CA GLN A 145 19.85 -25.18 0.54
C GLN A 145 19.75 -24.75 -0.91
N SER A 146 20.84 -24.24 -1.48
CA SER A 146 20.96 -23.95 -2.92
C SER A 146 21.21 -25.25 -3.69
N SER A 147 20.40 -25.50 -4.71
CA SER A 147 20.55 -26.69 -5.58
C SER A 147 21.71 -26.60 -6.58
N VAL A 148 22.32 -25.43 -6.75
CA VAL A 148 23.29 -25.16 -7.84
C VAL A 148 24.71 -24.90 -7.32
N ALA A 149 24.90 -24.54 -6.05
CA ALA A 149 26.19 -24.07 -5.55
C ALA A 149 26.62 -24.65 -4.19
N GLY A 150 25.87 -25.60 -3.61
CA GLY A 150 26.18 -26.16 -2.28
C GLY A 150 26.13 -25.15 -1.13
N GLU A 151 25.61 -23.94 -1.35
CA GLU A 151 25.44 -22.93 -0.33
C GLU A 151 24.29 -23.32 0.61
N VAL A 152 24.62 -23.42 1.90
CA VAL A 152 23.66 -23.72 2.97
C VAL A 152 23.60 -22.53 3.93
N TYR A 153 22.41 -21.97 4.10
CA TYR A 153 22.17 -20.88 5.03
C TYR A 153 21.29 -21.39 6.18
N ASN A 154 21.85 -21.45 7.40
CA ASN A 154 21.17 -21.94 8.60
C ASN A 154 20.58 -20.79 9.43
N PHE A 155 19.38 -20.97 9.96
CA PHE A 155 18.75 -20.04 10.90
C PHE A 155 18.23 -20.80 12.13
N ASP A 156 18.67 -20.40 13.32
CA ASP A 156 18.28 -21.03 14.58
C ASP A 156 17.25 -20.17 15.29
N VAL A 157 16.09 -20.76 15.55
CA VAL A 157 14.96 -20.11 16.24
C VAL A 157 14.57 -20.90 17.49
N ASN A 158 14.68 -20.27 18.64
CA ASN A 158 14.35 -20.77 19.97
C ASN A 158 13.38 -19.81 20.68
N ARG A 159 13.04 -20.08 21.94
CA ARG A 159 12.08 -19.26 22.69
C ARG A 159 12.56 -17.83 22.94
N ASP A 160 13.86 -17.65 23.10
CA ASP A 160 14.48 -16.38 23.47
C ASP A 160 14.62 -15.45 22.25
N ASN A 161 14.83 -16.00 21.05
CA ASN A 161 15.01 -15.23 19.82
C ASN A 161 13.81 -15.32 18.84
N ARG A 162 12.64 -15.83 19.28
CA ARG A 162 11.46 -16.01 18.42
C ARG A 162 10.89 -14.74 17.80
N LEU A 163 11.19 -13.57 18.39
CA LEU A 163 10.79 -12.25 17.88
C LEU A 163 11.94 -11.52 17.18
N LEU A 164 13.14 -12.11 17.14
CA LEU A 164 14.31 -11.49 16.55
C LEU A 164 14.31 -11.70 15.03
N TYR A 165 14.37 -10.60 14.29
CA TYR A 165 14.57 -10.63 12.84
C TYR A 165 15.97 -11.14 12.49
N GLN A 166 16.05 -12.09 11.55
CA GLN A 166 17.29 -12.68 11.07
C GLN A 166 17.32 -12.66 9.54
N GLU A 167 18.40 -12.18 8.93
CA GLU A 167 18.56 -12.13 7.47
C GLU A 167 19.93 -12.60 7.01
N LYS A 168 19.99 -13.16 5.79
CA LYS A 168 21.24 -13.51 5.10
C LYS A 168 21.10 -13.18 3.62
N ARG A 169 22.13 -12.54 3.06
CA ARG A 169 22.20 -12.24 1.61
C ARG A 169 22.52 -13.51 0.83
N LEU A 170 21.69 -13.83 -0.15
CA LEU A 170 21.92 -14.92 -1.10
C LEU A 170 22.90 -14.45 -2.17
N LYS A 171 23.96 -15.23 -2.44
CA LYS A 171 25.02 -14.82 -3.36
C LYS A 171 24.71 -15.11 -4.82
N ASN A 172 24.11 -16.26 -5.12
CA ASN A 172 23.90 -16.71 -6.50
C ASN A 172 22.49 -16.36 -7.00
N ILE A 173 22.33 -15.22 -7.68
CA ILE A 173 21.05 -14.74 -8.21
C ILE A 173 21.21 -14.49 -9.72
N PRO A 174 20.37 -15.08 -10.60
CA PRO A 174 19.25 -15.97 -10.32
C PRO A 174 19.70 -17.41 -9.95
N GLY A 175 18.96 -18.06 -9.05
CA GLY A 175 19.25 -19.42 -8.58
C GLY A 175 18.04 -20.12 -7.96
N ARG A 176 18.07 -21.46 -7.87
CA ARG A 176 17.03 -22.27 -7.22
C ARG A 176 17.42 -22.63 -5.79
N TYR A 177 16.70 -22.05 -4.84
CA TYR A 177 16.86 -22.29 -3.40
C TYR A 177 15.70 -23.14 -2.89
N SER A 178 15.99 -24.12 -2.03
CA SER A 178 14.98 -24.90 -1.31
C SER A 178 15.02 -24.54 0.16
N VAL A 179 13.84 -24.46 0.78
CA VAL A 179 13.70 -24.14 2.20
C VAL A 179 13.32 -25.42 2.93
N GLN A 180 14.18 -25.88 3.82
CA GLN A 180 13.93 -27.03 4.68
C GLN A 180 13.83 -26.59 6.13
N ALA A 181 13.09 -27.36 6.91
CA ALA A 181 12.59 -26.90 8.17
C ALA A 181 12.50 -28.04 9.19
N LYS A 182 13.15 -27.92 10.37
CA LYS A 182 13.16 -28.98 11.39
C LYS A 182 12.85 -28.48 12.80
N GLY A 183 11.94 -29.10 13.52
CA GLY A 183 11.62 -28.74 14.91
C GLY A 183 10.13 -28.50 15.15
N SER A 184 9.80 -28.06 16.36
CA SER A 184 8.43 -27.91 16.87
C SER A 184 7.90 -26.47 16.90
N THR A 185 8.72 -25.49 16.52
CA THR A 185 8.34 -24.08 16.48
C THR A 185 7.90 -23.65 15.08
N CYS A 186 6.89 -22.80 15.00
CA CYS A 186 6.48 -22.16 13.74
C CYS A 186 7.41 -20.99 13.45
N VAL A 187 7.83 -20.88 12.19
CA VAL A 187 8.66 -19.77 11.68
C VAL A 187 8.03 -19.23 10.40
N SER A 188 8.22 -17.93 10.15
CA SER A 188 7.87 -17.30 8.89
C SER A 188 9.17 -16.96 8.16
N VAL A 189 9.29 -17.41 6.92
CA VAL A 189 10.44 -17.14 6.06
C VAL A 189 9.95 -16.26 4.93
N GLN A 190 10.75 -15.29 4.52
CA GLN A 190 10.49 -14.46 3.36
C GLN A 190 11.77 -14.32 2.54
N VAL A 191 11.62 -14.27 1.22
CA VAL A 191 12.74 -14.07 0.29
C VAL A 191 12.42 -12.81 -0.51
N ALA A 192 13.33 -11.83 -0.43
CA ALA A 192 13.22 -10.56 -1.13
C ALA A 192 14.31 -10.44 -2.19
N CYS A 193 13.94 -9.94 -3.37
CA CYS A 193 14.88 -9.61 -4.43
C CYS A 193 14.66 -8.15 -4.83
N PHE A 194 15.70 -7.34 -4.68
CA PHE A 194 15.69 -5.94 -5.10
C PHE A 194 16.58 -5.83 -6.33
N TYR A 195 16.02 -5.35 -7.44
CA TYR A 195 16.75 -5.14 -8.68
C TYR A 195 16.26 -3.86 -9.35
N ASN A 196 17.19 -3.15 -9.99
CA ASN A 196 16.86 -1.98 -10.77
C ASN A 196 16.46 -2.44 -12.18
N VAL A 197 15.27 -2.05 -12.62
CA VAL A 197 14.88 -2.11 -14.02
C VAL A 197 15.14 -0.73 -14.65
N PRO A 198 15.57 -0.66 -15.93
CA PRO A 198 15.56 0.60 -16.65
C PRO A 198 14.16 1.20 -16.54
N THR A 199 14.05 2.47 -16.14
CA THR A 199 12.81 3.15 -15.76
C THR A 199 11.68 2.80 -16.73
N PRO A 200 10.84 1.80 -16.41
CA PRO A 200 9.72 1.48 -17.26
C PRO A 200 8.77 2.65 -17.09
N ILE A 201 8.37 3.30 -18.17
CA ILE A 201 7.29 4.28 -18.10
C ILE A 201 6.06 3.49 -17.63
N ARG A 202 5.72 3.59 -16.34
CA ARG A 202 4.46 3.05 -15.84
C ARG A 202 3.38 3.92 -16.45
N VAL A 203 2.55 3.32 -17.27
CA VAL A 203 1.41 4.00 -17.88
C VAL A 203 0.18 3.54 -17.13
N SER A 204 -0.27 4.33 -16.15
CA SER A 204 -1.60 4.15 -15.60
C SER A 204 -2.65 4.53 -16.65
N SER A 205 -3.81 3.87 -16.61
CA SER A 205 -4.93 4.18 -17.50
C SER A 205 -5.83 5.30 -16.96
N THR A 206 -5.64 5.73 -15.70
CA THR A 206 -6.54 6.67 -15.03
C THR A 206 -5.86 7.97 -14.61
N LEU A 207 -4.63 7.91 -14.10
CA LEU A 207 -3.80 9.04 -13.73
C LEU A 207 -2.68 9.25 -14.75
N SER A 208 -2.34 10.51 -15.00
CA SER A 208 -1.15 10.88 -15.76
C SER A 208 -0.50 12.14 -15.17
N VAL A 209 0.82 12.24 -15.35
CA VAL A 209 1.59 13.43 -14.99
C VAL A 209 2.48 13.85 -16.17
N GLU A 210 2.45 15.15 -16.48
CA GLU A 210 3.33 15.78 -17.45
C GLU A 210 4.26 16.75 -16.72
N VAL A 211 5.56 16.72 -17.05
CA VAL A 211 6.55 17.60 -16.43
C VAL A 211 7.21 18.46 -17.50
N LYS A 212 7.07 19.78 -17.38
CA LYS A 212 7.76 20.76 -18.24
C LYS A 212 8.84 21.46 -17.43
N VAL A 213 10.06 21.44 -17.95
CA VAL A 213 11.22 22.03 -17.28
C VAL A 213 11.60 23.34 -17.96
N ALA A 214 11.71 24.41 -17.16
CA ALA A 214 12.21 25.69 -17.60
C ALA A 214 13.50 26.04 -16.84
N ARG A 215 14.51 26.52 -17.57
CA ARG A 215 15.79 26.99 -17.01
C ARG A 215 16.36 28.06 -17.93
N ASP A 216 16.91 29.13 -17.36
CA ASP A 216 17.71 30.07 -18.15
C ASP A 216 19.13 29.54 -18.33
N CYS A 217 19.44 29.06 -19.53
CA CYS A 217 20.73 28.44 -19.84
C CYS A 217 21.87 29.45 -20.05
N ARG A 218 21.57 30.75 -20.09
CA ARG A 218 22.57 31.81 -20.23
C ARG A 218 23.23 32.14 -18.89
N VAL A 219 22.48 31.96 -17.80
CA VAL A 219 22.94 32.26 -16.44
C VAL A 219 23.46 30.98 -15.79
N ARG A 220 24.76 30.95 -15.46
CA ARG A 220 25.35 29.84 -14.69
C ARG A 220 24.75 29.83 -13.29
N GLY A 221 24.31 28.65 -12.84
CA GLY A 221 23.69 28.49 -11.53
C GLY A 221 22.24 28.98 -11.47
N SER A 222 21.58 29.20 -12.62
CA SER A 222 20.14 29.45 -12.65
C SER A 222 19.35 28.28 -12.06
N ASP A 223 18.31 28.62 -11.32
CA ASP A 223 17.38 27.66 -10.76
C ASP A 223 16.57 26.97 -11.87
N LEU A 224 16.17 25.74 -11.58
CA LEU A 224 15.41 24.90 -12.48
C LEU A 224 13.95 24.89 -12.02
N LEU A 225 13.04 25.33 -12.90
CA LEU A 225 11.62 25.43 -12.60
C LEU A 225 10.87 24.27 -13.25
N LEU A 226 10.24 23.44 -12.42
CA LEU A 226 9.39 22.34 -12.82
C LEU A 226 7.92 22.77 -12.82
N ASN A 227 7.25 22.64 -13.96
CA ASN A 227 5.79 22.73 -14.07
C ASN A 227 5.24 21.31 -14.20
N ILE A 228 4.54 20.86 -13.17
CA ILE A 228 4.05 19.49 -13.03
C ILE A 228 2.53 19.51 -13.18
N THR A 229 2.01 18.91 -14.24
CA THR A 229 0.58 18.86 -14.53
C THR A 229 0.04 17.46 -14.30
N VAL A 230 -0.87 17.32 -13.36
CA VAL A 230 -1.54 16.05 -13.04
C VAL A 230 -2.92 16.05 -13.68
N THR A 231 -3.28 14.95 -14.33
CA THR A 231 -4.61 14.75 -14.94
C THR A 231 -5.20 13.43 -14.51
N TYR A 232 -6.52 13.43 -14.27
CA TYR A 232 -7.30 12.23 -13.96
C TYR A 232 -8.37 11.99 -15.03
N ASN A 233 -8.40 10.77 -15.58
CA ASN A 233 -9.31 10.31 -16.62
C ASN A 233 -10.03 9.00 -16.24
N GLY A 234 -10.02 8.61 -14.97
CA GLY A 234 -10.68 7.39 -14.52
C GLY A 234 -12.22 7.44 -14.53
N ALA A 235 -12.86 6.40 -14.01
CA ALA A 235 -14.32 6.26 -14.06
C ALA A 235 -15.07 7.21 -13.11
N LYS A 236 -14.45 7.58 -11.97
CA LYS A 236 -15.08 8.41 -10.94
C LYS A 236 -15.06 9.90 -11.31
N PRO A 237 -15.93 10.74 -10.72
CA PRO A 237 -15.88 12.18 -10.95
C PRO A 237 -14.62 12.84 -10.37
N THR A 238 -14.09 12.30 -9.28
CA THR A 238 -12.86 12.75 -8.62
C THR A 238 -12.08 11.55 -8.08
N THR A 239 -10.76 11.70 -7.93
CA THR A 239 -9.92 10.73 -7.23
C THR A 239 -10.14 10.79 -5.70
N ASN A 240 -9.55 9.83 -4.98
CA ASN A 240 -9.25 10.03 -3.56
C ASN A 240 -8.01 10.93 -3.41
N MET A 241 -7.29 10.82 -2.29
CA MET A 241 -6.00 11.47 -2.10
C MET A 241 -4.97 10.92 -3.09
N VAL A 242 -4.26 11.82 -3.78
CA VAL A 242 -3.23 11.49 -4.77
C VAL A 242 -1.89 12.01 -4.25
N ILE A 243 -0.84 11.20 -4.39
CA ILE A 243 0.53 11.62 -4.11
C ILE A 243 1.24 11.87 -5.44
N VAL A 244 1.92 13.01 -5.53
CA VAL A 244 2.93 13.29 -6.55
C VAL A 244 4.29 13.18 -5.88
N ASP A 245 5.03 12.15 -6.25
CA ASP A 245 6.38 11.88 -5.77
C ASP A 245 7.40 12.38 -6.81
N ILE A 246 8.19 13.37 -6.41
CA ILE A 246 9.16 14.04 -7.28
C ILE A 246 10.55 13.70 -6.78
N LYS A 247 11.27 12.85 -7.51
CA LYS A 247 12.68 12.62 -7.25
C LYS A 247 13.50 13.84 -7.69
N LEU A 248 14.41 14.29 -6.86
CA LEU A 248 15.33 15.38 -7.16
C LEU A 248 16.52 14.89 -8.00
N LEU A 249 16.99 15.76 -8.91
CA LEU A 249 18.24 15.54 -9.62
C LEU A 249 19.42 15.60 -8.64
N SER A 250 20.46 14.80 -8.89
CA SER A 250 21.68 14.84 -8.08
C SER A 250 22.30 16.24 -8.07
N GLY A 251 22.60 16.77 -6.88
CA GLY A 251 23.13 18.12 -6.72
C GLY A 251 22.08 19.25 -6.76
N PHE A 252 20.79 18.91 -6.79
CA PHE A 252 19.70 19.87 -6.63
C PHE A 252 19.00 19.69 -5.29
N THR A 253 18.52 20.80 -4.74
CA THR A 253 17.66 20.86 -3.55
C THR A 253 16.37 21.57 -3.91
N ALA A 254 15.24 21.06 -3.43
CA ALA A 254 13.97 21.77 -3.56
C ALA A 254 13.95 22.98 -2.64
N ASP A 255 13.55 24.14 -3.17
CA ASP A 255 13.20 25.27 -2.33
C ASP A 255 11.75 25.08 -1.86
N THR A 256 11.60 24.36 -0.74
CA THR A 256 10.30 24.16 -0.09
C THR A 256 9.94 25.31 0.86
N ILE A 257 10.86 26.24 1.10
CA ILE A 257 10.72 27.33 2.08
C ILE A 257 10.15 28.59 1.39
N THR A 258 10.43 28.83 0.11
CA THR A 258 9.73 29.87 -0.66
C THR A 258 8.38 29.36 -1.16
N GLY A 259 7.37 29.40 -0.29
CA GLY A 259 5.98 29.01 -0.54
C GLY A 259 5.22 29.79 -1.64
N SER A 260 5.90 30.41 -2.60
CA SER A 260 5.25 31.15 -3.68
C SER A 260 4.69 30.28 -4.81
N TYR A 261 5.00 28.97 -4.87
CA TYR A 261 4.76 28.16 -6.08
C TYR A 261 4.05 26.81 -5.87
N LEU A 262 4.08 26.26 -4.64
CA LEU A 262 3.18 25.19 -4.14
C LEU A 262 2.26 25.70 -3.01
N GLY A 263 2.45 26.97 -2.63
CA GLY A 263 1.77 27.70 -1.57
C GLY A 263 2.53 27.71 -0.23
N SER A 264 2.30 28.75 0.57
CA SER A 264 3.04 29.04 1.82
C SER A 264 2.28 28.50 3.04
N PRO A 265 2.93 27.78 3.96
CA PRO A 265 2.48 27.73 5.35
C PRO A 265 2.63 29.14 5.97
N PRO A 266 1.65 29.67 6.73
CA PRO A 266 0.53 28.96 7.35
C PRO A 266 -0.80 28.99 6.57
N ASP A 267 -0.97 29.82 5.52
CA ASP A 267 -2.32 30.24 5.10
C ASP A 267 -2.71 30.10 3.61
N SER A 268 -1.84 29.61 2.71
CA SER A 268 -2.33 29.33 1.34
C SER A 268 -1.47 28.35 0.56
N PHE A 269 -1.71 27.04 0.75
CA PHE A 269 -1.32 26.04 -0.24
C PHE A 269 -2.04 26.30 -1.58
N ALA A 270 -1.42 25.93 -2.70
CA ALA A 270 -2.11 25.90 -3.99
C ALA A 270 -3.39 25.05 -3.88
N PRO A 271 -4.45 25.33 -4.65
CA PRO A 271 -5.72 24.63 -4.52
C PRO A 271 -5.52 23.11 -4.49
N LEU A 272 -6.14 22.45 -3.50
CA LEU A 272 -6.14 20.99 -3.29
C LEU A 272 -4.85 20.39 -2.71
N VAL A 273 -3.76 21.14 -2.56
CA VAL A 273 -2.56 20.66 -1.85
C VAL A 273 -2.84 20.69 -0.33
N GLN A 274 -2.69 19.55 0.33
CA GLN A 274 -2.90 19.42 1.77
C GLN A 274 -1.59 19.48 2.56
N ARG A 275 -0.51 18.94 1.97
CA ARG A 275 0.77 18.77 2.63
C ARG A 275 1.87 18.63 1.58
N VAL A 276 3.07 19.08 1.94
CA VAL A 276 4.30 18.84 1.19
C VAL A 276 5.34 18.34 2.17
N ASP A 277 5.92 17.18 1.90
CA ASP A 277 7.04 16.62 2.65
C ASP A 277 8.27 16.57 1.74
N ALA A 278 9.42 17.05 2.22
CA ALA A 278 10.69 16.93 1.50
C ALA A 278 11.70 16.21 2.39
N GLY A 279 12.28 15.12 1.86
CA GLY A 279 13.20 14.26 2.57
C GLY A 279 13.77 13.19 1.63
N ASP A 280 14.97 12.69 1.95
CA ASP A 280 15.61 11.56 1.24
C ASP A 280 15.70 11.69 -0.28
N ASP A 281 16.00 12.89 -0.81
CA ASP A 281 16.06 13.21 -2.25
C ASP A 281 14.70 13.25 -2.98
N HIS A 282 13.60 13.15 -2.25
CA HIS A 282 12.24 13.21 -2.77
C HIS A 282 11.45 14.42 -2.23
N VAL A 283 10.49 14.90 -3.02
CA VAL A 283 9.44 15.84 -2.61
C VAL A 283 8.09 15.20 -2.85
N LEU A 284 7.35 14.96 -1.78
CA LEU A 284 6.03 14.36 -1.78
C LEU A 284 4.97 15.44 -1.66
N VAL A 285 4.11 15.56 -2.67
CA VAL A 285 2.98 16.50 -2.66
C VAL A 285 1.68 15.73 -2.48
N TYR A 286 0.95 16.05 -1.42
CA TYR A 286 -0.32 15.41 -1.07
C TYR A 286 -1.49 16.22 -1.61
N LEU A 287 -2.21 15.67 -2.59
CA LEU A 287 -3.38 16.29 -3.19
C LEU A 287 -4.66 15.68 -2.59
N LYS A 288 -5.58 16.52 -2.11
CA LYS A 288 -6.89 16.11 -1.58
C LYS A 288 -7.68 15.25 -2.57
N GLY A 289 -7.57 15.57 -3.86
CA GLY A 289 -8.12 14.82 -4.98
C GLY A 289 -8.12 15.64 -6.27
N VAL A 290 -8.11 14.95 -7.40
CA VAL A 290 -8.05 15.51 -8.75
C VAL A 290 -9.39 15.24 -9.44
N ALA A 291 -10.01 16.28 -10.00
CA ALA A 291 -11.26 16.16 -10.72
C ALA A 291 -11.04 15.59 -12.13
N LYS A 292 -11.98 14.76 -12.59
CA LYS A 292 -11.90 14.13 -13.90
C LYS A 292 -11.86 15.18 -15.01
N GLY A 293 -10.89 15.07 -15.91
CA GLY A 293 -10.75 15.93 -17.08
C GLY A 293 -10.30 17.37 -16.78
N VAL A 294 -9.92 17.68 -15.53
CA VAL A 294 -9.41 19.01 -15.15
C VAL A 294 -7.92 18.89 -14.79
N PRO A 295 -7.00 19.31 -15.67
CA PRO A 295 -5.58 19.30 -15.39
C PRO A 295 -5.23 20.27 -14.25
N MET A 296 -4.43 19.81 -13.30
CA MET A 296 -3.93 20.61 -12.17
C MET A 296 -2.43 20.81 -12.32
N THR A 297 -1.97 22.05 -12.43
CA THR A 297 -0.55 22.37 -12.62
C THR A 297 0.05 22.98 -11.35
N TYR A 298 1.17 22.40 -10.93
CA TYR A 298 1.95 22.80 -9.76
C TYR A 298 3.35 23.22 -10.17
N ARG A 299 3.97 24.14 -9.43
CA ARG A 299 5.29 24.68 -9.75
C ARG A 299 6.28 24.40 -8.64
N LEU A 300 7.40 23.76 -8.96
CA LEU A 300 8.48 23.48 -8.01
C LEU A 300 9.79 24.06 -8.52
N GLN A 301 10.45 24.86 -7.69
CA GLN A 301 11.76 25.43 -7.99
C GLN A 301 12.85 24.57 -7.34
N LEU A 302 13.81 24.14 -8.16
CA LEU A 302 14.97 23.38 -7.74
C LEU A 302 16.21 24.26 -7.83
N LYS A 303 16.89 24.44 -6.70
CA LYS A 303 18.15 25.16 -6.61
C LYS A 303 19.31 24.20 -6.78
N GLN A 304 20.28 24.57 -7.62
CA GLN A 304 21.48 23.77 -7.79
C GLN A 304 22.45 24.03 -6.63
N SER A 305 22.62 23.06 -5.73
CA SER A 305 23.53 23.14 -4.59
C SER A 305 24.93 22.63 -4.94
N LEU A 306 25.03 21.66 -5.84
CA LEU A 306 26.28 21.07 -6.30
C LEU A 306 26.26 20.91 -7.83
N ALA A 307 27.36 21.30 -8.48
CA ALA A 307 27.54 21.04 -9.91
C ALA A 307 27.85 19.55 -10.13
N VAL A 308 26.97 18.87 -10.86
CA VAL A 308 27.10 17.45 -11.22
C VAL A 308 27.09 17.34 -12.75
N GLN A 309 28.05 16.59 -13.29
CA GLN A 309 28.13 16.27 -14.72
C GLN A 309 27.38 14.96 -15.00
N ASP A 310 27.00 14.74 -16.26
CA ASP A 310 26.30 13.53 -16.72
C ASP A 310 25.04 13.21 -15.92
N LEU A 311 24.21 14.24 -15.71
CA LEU A 311 22.94 14.12 -14.99
C LEU A 311 22.03 13.09 -15.66
N LYS A 312 21.65 12.07 -14.89
CA LYS A 312 20.62 11.12 -15.29
C LYS A 312 19.23 11.74 -15.14
N PRO A 313 18.25 11.35 -15.97
CA PRO A 313 16.86 11.76 -15.78
C PRO A 313 16.35 11.41 -14.39
N ALA A 314 15.64 12.34 -13.76
CA ALA A 314 14.94 12.11 -12.49
C ALA A 314 13.48 11.73 -12.76
N VAL A 315 12.90 10.92 -11.86
CA VAL A 315 11.55 10.36 -12.01
C VAL A 315 10.54 11.22 -11.27
N VAL A 316 9.37 11.41 -11.87
CA VAL A 316 8.16 11.89 -11.19
C VAL A 316 7.10 10.82 -11.30
N GLU A 317 6.60 10.36 -10.16
CA GLU A 317 5.54 9.37 -10.05
C GLU A 317 4.27 10.03 -9.50
N VAL A 318 3.10 9.62 -10.01
CA VAL A 318 1.80 9.99 -9.44
C VAL A 318 0.99 8.73 -9.19
N TYR A 319 0.38 8.63 -8.01
CA TYR A 319 -0.41 7.46 -7.62
C TYR A 319 -1.54 7.79 -6.63
N ASP A 320 -2.60 6.97 -6.64
CA ASP A 320 -3.66 7.05 -5.62
C ASP A 320 -3.12 6.48 -4.30
N TYR A 321 -3.26 7.24 -3.21
CA TYR A 321 -2.74 6.87 -1.90
C TYR A 321 -3.28 5.52 -1.38
N TYR A 322 -4.55 5.21 -1.67
CA TYR A 322 -5.20 3.99 -1.22
C TYR A 322 -5.00 2.83 -2.19
N LYS A 323 -4.57 3.12 -3.42
CA LYS A 323 -4.26 2.13 -4.44
C LYS A 323 -2.98 2.50 -5.22
N PRO A 324 -1.80 2.31 -4.61
CA PRO A 324 -0.52 2.67 -5.25
C PRO A 324 -0.21 1.88 -6.54
N SER A 325 -0.95 0.81 -6.83
CA SER A 325 -0.81 0.06 -8.09
C SER A 325 -1.31 0.83 -9.30
N ASP A 326 -2.18 1.81 -9.09
CA ASP A 326 -2.62 2.75 -10.13
C ASP A 326 -1.65 3.94 -10.13
N SER A 327 -0.45 3.71 -10.66
CA SER A 327 0.61 4.71 -10.73
C SER A 327 1.05 5.00 -12.16
N PHE A 328 1.43 6.26 -12.40
CA PHE A 328 2.02 6.71 -13.64
C PHE A 328 3.39 7.33 -13.34
N GLU A 329 4.40 6.95 -14.12
CA GLU A 329 5.77 7.45 -13.99
C GLU A 329 6.17 8.21 -15.26
N THR A 330 6.84 9.34 -15.09
CA THR A 330 7.53 10.07 -16.16
C THR A 330 8.89 10.54 -15.70
N THR A 331 9.73 11.01 -16.61
CA THR A 331 11.05 11.52 -16.29
C THR A 331 11.24 12.95 -16.76
N TYR A 332 12.10 13.69 -16.07
CA TYR A 332 12.52 15.02 -16.49
C TYR A 332 14.04 15.16 -16.47
N VAL A 333 14.54 16.02 -17.35
CA VAL A 333 15.95 16.40 -17.46
C VAL A 333 16.07 17.92 -17.56
N PRO A 334 17.18 18.51 -17.12
CA PRO A 334 17.46 19.91 -17.40
C PRO A 334 17.48 20.15 -18.92
N PRO A 335 16.91 21.26 -19.41
CA PRO A 335 16.85 21.55 -20.85
C PRO A 335 18.22 21.85 -21.46
N CYS A 336 19.21 22.19 -20.63
CA CYS A 336 20.59 22.46 -21.03
C CYS A 336 21.52 21.68 -20.12
N LEU A 337 22.24 20.74 -20.73
CA LEU A 337 23.37 19.99 -20.17
C LEU A 337 24.67 20.64 -20.66
#